data_AF-A0A914D610-F1
#
_entry.id   AF-A0A914D610-F1
#
_cell.length_a   1.000
_cell.length_b   1.000
_cell.length_c   1.000
_cell.angle_alpha   90.00
_cell.angle_beta   90.00
_cell.angle_gamma   90.00
#
_symmetry.space_group_name_H-M   'P 1'
#
loop_
_entity.id
_entity.type
_entity.pdbx_description
1 polymer ?
#
loop_
_entity_poly.entity_id
_entity_poly.type
_entity_poly.pdbx_seq_one_letter_code
_entity_poly.pdbx_strand_id
1 'polypeptide(L)'
;NEPTQKKATVETPKEKPKESYGITRSDAVDFIIGVKKDEHDEELEALVKYKNGNDEFIPTSIVAELAPKDLIQYYESRLRFLQA
;
A
#
# COMPACT_ATOMS: atom_id res chain seq x y z
N ASN A 1 -30.74 34.78 16.81
CA ASN A 1 -30.48 34.24 15.46
C ASN A 1 -29.19 34.82 14.92
N GLU A 2 -28.07 34.14 15.18
CA GLU A 2 -26.84 34.30 14.42
C GLU A 2 -26.39 32.89 14.03
N PRO A 3 -26.20 32.56 12.74
CA PRO A 3 -25.75 31.25 12.34
C PRO A 3 -24.22 31.23 12.37
N THR A 4 -23.64 30.58 13.38
CA THR A 4 -22.21 30.31 13.42
C THR A 4 -21.85 29.35 12.30
N GLN A 5 -21.13 29.85 11.30
CA GLN A 5 -20.60 29.08 10.18
C GLN A 5 -19.70 27.97 10.70
N LYS A 6 -20.08 26.71 10.47
CA LYS A 6 -19.22 25.55 10.68
C LYS A 6 -18.11 25.60 9.63
N LYS A 7 -16.88 25.94 10.04
CA LYS A 7 -15.68 25.66 9.24
C LYS A 7 -15.63 24.15 9.02
N ALA A 8 -15.77 23.74 7.76
CA ALA A 8 -15.43 22.39 7.34
C ALA A 8 -13.91 22.24 7.49
N THR A 9 -13.47 21.48 8.50
CA THR A 9 -12.10 21.01 8.56
C THR A 9 -11.96 19.94 7.49
N VAL A 10 -11.20 20.23 6.44
CA VAL A 10 -10.78 19.24 5.45
C VAL A 10 -9.92 18.22 6.21
N GLU A 11 -10.48 17.05 6.50
CA GLU A 11 -9.72 15.91 7.00
C GLU A 11 -8.85 15.42 5.85
N THR A 12 -7.57 15.77 5.88
CA THR A 12 -6.54 15.07 5.10
C THR A 12 -6.66 13.58 5.39
N PRO A 13 -6.61 12.69 4.39
CA PRO A 13 -6.55 11.25 4.62
C PRO A 13 -5.42 10.96 5.60
N LYS A 14 -5.76 10.38 6.75
CA LYS A 14 -4.77 10.01 7.75
C LYS A 14 -4.07 8.76 7.24
N GLU A 15 -2.93 8.95 6.59
CA GLU A 15 -1.96 7.89 6.31
C GLU A 15 -1.77 7.08 7.60
N LYS A 16 -2.09 5.79 7.56
CA LYS A 16 -1.96 4.96 8.76
C LYS A 16 -0.49 4.90 9.17
N PRO A 17 -0.16 4.96 10.46
CA PRO A 17 1.23 4.82 10.91
C PRO A 17 1.84 3.53 10.36
N LYS A 18 3.12 3.57 9.96
CA LYS A 18 3.81 2.41 9.40
C LYS A 18 3.74 1.17 10.31
N GLU A 19 3.70 1.37 11.62
CA GLU A 19 3.61 0.28 12.60
C GLU A 19 2.23 -0.42 12.64
N SER A 20 1.24 0.08 11.90
CA SER A 20 -0.10 -0.51 11.85
C SER A 20 -0.23 -1.68 10.86
N TYR A 21 0.74 -1.87 9.97
CA TYR A 21 0.74 -2.93 8.98
C TYR A 21 1.37 -4.21 9.54
N GLY A 22 0.88 -5.38 9.12
CA GLY A 22 1.39 -6.68 9.56
C GLY A 22 2.83 -6.99 9.09
N ILE A 23 3.35 -6.22 8.13
CA ILE A 23 4.70 -6.34 7.62
C ILE A 23 5.70 -5.70 8.59
N THR A 24 6.53 -6.53 9.20
CA THR A 24 7.61 -6.07 10.09
C THR A 24 9.00 -6.24 9.47
N ARG A 25 9.11 -7.11 8.45
CA ARG A 25 10.33 -7.50 7.73
C ARG A 25 9.98 -8.42 6.56
N SER A 26 10.87 -8.55 5.58
CA SER A 26 10.69 -9.40 4.38
C SER A 26 10.26 -10.84 4.70
N ASP A 27 10.79 -11.43 5.78
CA ASP A 27 10.52 -12.83 6.11
C ASP A 27 9.05 -13.13 6.46
N ALA A 28 8.24 -12.10 6.75
CA ALA A 28 6.81 -12.25 6.99
C ALA A 28 5.99 -12.40 5.69
N VAL A 29 6.53 -11.89 4.58
CA VAL A 29 5.90 -11.91 3.26
C VAL A 29 6.10 -13.27 2.61
N ASP A 30 5.03 -13.81 2.03
CA ASP A 30 5.08 -14.99 1.17
C ASP A 30 5.25 -14.55 -0.29
N PHE A 31 4.34 -13.70 -0.78
CA PHE A 31 4.46 -13.03 -2.09
C PHE A 31 3.49 -11.84 -2.21
N ILE A 32 3.73 -10.99 -3.20
CA ILE A 32 2.78 -9.93 -3.57
C ILE A 32 1.82 -10.45 -4.64
N ILE A 33 0.52 -10.30 -4.38
CA ILE A 33 -0.55 -10.77 -5.26
C ILE A 33 -0.79 -9.77 -6.40
N GLY A 34 -0.84 -8.49 -6.06
CA GLY A 34 -1.22 -7.42 -6.98
C GLY A 34 -0.88 -6.03 -6.46
N VAL A 35 -0.96 -5.03 -7.34
CA VAL A 35 -0.90 -3.61 -6.98
C VAL A 35 -2.13 -2.91 -7.53
N LYS A 36 -2.68 -1.95 -6.77
CA LYS A 36 -3.75 -1.06 -7.20
C LYS A 36 -3.38 0.37 -6.88
N LYS A 37 -3.97 1.32 -7.60
CA LYS A 37 -3.91 2.73 -7.22
C LYS A 37 -4.94 2.98 -6.11
N ASP A 38 -4.54 3.64 -5.04
CA ASP A 38 -5.49 4.15 -4.05
C ASP A 38 -6.36 5.24 -4.70
N GLU A 39 -7.67 5.23 -4.43
CA GLU A 39 -8.62 6.20 -4.96
C GLU A 39 -8.50 7.57 -4.26
N HIS A 40 -7.87 7.62 -3.08
CA HIS A 40 -7.83 8.79 -2.22
C HIS A 40 -6.46 9.49 -2.17
N ASP A 41 -5.35 8.76 -2.15
CA ASP A 41 -4.02 9.33 -1.87
C ASP A 41 -3.02 9.27 -3.04
N GLU A 42 -3.47 8.86 -4.24
CA GLU A 42 -2.63 8.63 -5.43
C GLU A 42 -1.48 7.61 -5.27
N GLU A 43 -1.21 7.15 -4.06
CA GLU A 43 -0.22 6.13 -3.75
C GLU A 43 -0.68 4.75 -4.25
N LEU A 44 0.29 3.91 -4.65
CA LEU A 44 0.01 2.52 -4.98
C LEU A 44 -0.01 1.67 -3.71
N GLU A 45 -1.07 0.87 -3.54
CA GLU A 45 -1.15 -0.19 -2.54
C GLU A 45 -0.82 -1.55 -3.16
N ALA A 46 0.02 -2.33 -2.49
CA ALA A 46 0.28 -3.74 -2.79
C ALA A 46 -0.62 -4.63 -1.92
N LEU A 47 -1.26 -5.62 -2.53
CA LEU A 47 -1.88 -6.72 -1.81
C LEU A 47 -0.81 -7.76 -1.48
N VAL A 48 -0.46 -7.87 -0.20
CA VAL A 48 0.61 -8.74 0.29
C VAL A 48 0.00 -10.00 0.90
N LYS A 49 0.45 -11.18 0.46
CA LYS A 49 0.18 -12.46 1.10
C LYS A 49 1.24 -12.73 2.15
N TYR A 50 0.84 -12.96 3.39
CA TYR A 50 1.75 -13.33 4.47
C TYR A 50 1.86 -14.84 4.62
N LYS A 51 2.99 -15.31 5.18
CA LYS A 51 3.21 -16.74 5.47
C LYS A 51 2.23 -17.35 6.46
N ASN A 52 1.57 -16.52 7.29
CA ASN A 52 0.52 -16.95 8.20
C ASN A 52 -0.85 -17.16 7.51
N GLY A 53 -0.92 -16.94 6.19
CA GLY A 53 -2.13 -17.10 5.38
C GLY A 53 -3.03 -15.87 5.30
N ASN A 54 -2.72 -14.79 6.02
CA ASN A 54 -3.46 -13.53 5.95
C ASN A 54 -3.00 -12.66 4.78
N ASP A 55 -3.89 -11.77 4.33
CA ASP A 55 -3.66 -10.88 3.20
C ASP A 55 -3.97 -9.45 3.65
N GLU A 56 -3.16 -8.49 3.21
CA GLU A 56 -3.34 -7.08 3.59
C GLU A 56 -2.94 -6.15 2.43
N PHE A 57 -3.67 -5.04 2.29
CA PHE A 57 -3.27 -3.94 1.42
C PHE A 57 -2.31 -3.02 2.17
N ILE A 58 -1.14 -2.78 1.58
CA ILE A 58 -0.06 -2.02 2.18
C ILE A 58 0.47 -1.01 1.14
N PRO A 59 0.70 0.25 1.52
CA PRO A 59 1.44 1.21 0.70
C PRO A 59 2.74 0.61 0.14
N THR A 60 2.94 0.75 -1.16
CA THR A 60 4.15 0.24 -1.83
C THR A 60 5.43 0.88 -1.30
N SER A 61 5.36 2.10 -0.76
CA SER A 61 6.47 2.76 -0.07
C SER A 61 6.96 1.95 1.15
N ILE A 62 6.02 1.42 1.95
CA ILE A 62 6.33 0.58 3.13
C ILE A 62 6.88 -0.77 2.69
N VAL A 63 6.30 -1.38 1.65
CA VAL A 63 6.81 -2.64 1.11
C VAL A 63 8.21 -2.47 0.51
N ALA A 64 8.49 -1.35 -0.16
CA ALA A 64 9.82 -1.04 -0.68
C ALA A 64 10.87 -0.88 0.42
N GLU A 65 10.47 -0.39 1.61
CA GLU A 65 11.36 -0.29 2.76
C GLU A 65 11.63 -1.65 3.42
N LEU A 66 10.60 -2.47 3.61
CA LEU A 66 10.68 -3.67 4.46
C LEU A 66 10.87 -4.98 3.68
N ALA A 67 10.41 -5.04 2.44
CA ALA A 67 10.45 -6.21 1.56
C ALA A 67 10.73 -5.81 0.08
N PRO A 68 11.82 -5.05 -0.19
CA PRO A 68 12.09 -4.54 -1.53
C PRO A 68 12.25 -5.63 -2.59
N LYS A 69 12.82 -6.79 -2.22
CA LYS A 69 13.05 -7.90 -3.15
C LYS A 69 11.74 -8.50 -3.64
N ASP A 70 10.77 -8.69 -2.74
CA ASP A 70 9.46 -9.22 -3.06
C ASP A 70 8.69 -8.27 -3.99
N LEU A 71 8.82 -6.96 -3.77
CA LEU A 71 8.23 -5.94 -4.63
C LEU A 71 8.87 -5.90 -6.02
N ILE A 72 10.19 -5.96 -6.09
CA ILE A 72 10.92 -6.03 -7.36
C ILE A 72 10.52 -7.30 -8.13
N GLN A 73 10.54 -8.46 -7.47
CA GLN A 73 10.18 -9.74 -8.09
C GLN A 73 8.77 -9.73 -8.65
N TYR A 74 7.82 -9.10 -7.94
CA TYR A 74 6.47 -8.91 -8.44
C TYR A 74 6.46 -8.11 -9.76
N TYR A 75 7.12 -6.96 -9.81
CA TYR A 75 7.17 -6.14 -11.02
C TYR A 75 7.89 -6.85 -12.18
N GLU A 76 9.01 -7.51 -11.91
CA GLU A 76 9.76 -8.29 -12.92
C GLU A 76 8.89 -9.40 -13.53
N SER A 77 8.11 -10.11 -12.71
CA SER A 77 7.23 -11.19 -13.17
C SER A 77 6.07 -10.71 -14.07
N ARG A 78 5.72 -9.43 -13.96
CA ARG A 78 4.60 -8.80 -14.69
C ARG A 78 5.07 -7.94 -15.86
N LEU A 79 6.37 -7.69 -15.99
CA LEU A 79 6.94 -6.85 -17.05
C LEU A 79 6.66 -7.47 -18.42
N ARG A 80 6.07 -6.69 -19.31
CA ARG A 80 5.80 -7.08 -20.70
C ARG A 80 6.28 -5.98 -21.63
N PHE A 81 7.08 -6.36 -22.62
CA PHE A 81 7.46 -5.46 -23.70
C PHE A 81 6.33 -5.41 -24.72
N LEU A 82 5.72 -4.24 -24.87
CA LEU A 82 4.73 -4.01 -25.91
C LEU A 82 5.48 -3.66 -27.19
N GLN A 83 5.16 -4.36 -28.30
CA GLN A 83 5.66 -3.95 -29.61
C GLN A 83 4.97 -2.64 -30.01
N ALA A 84 5.79 -1.68 -30.47
CA ALA A 84 5.35 -0.37 -30.93
C ALA A 84 4.75 -0.43 -32.34
#